data_AF-A0A9P4H4T8-F1
#
_entry.id   AF-A0A9P4H4T8-F1
#
_cell.length_a   1.000
_cell.length_b   1.000
_cell.length_c   1.000
_cell.angle_alpha   90.00
_cell.angle_beta   90.00
_cell.angle_gamma   90.00
#
_symmetry.space_group_name_H-M   'P 1'
#
loop_
_entity.id
_entity.type
_entity.pdbx_description
1 polymer ?
#
loop_
_entity_poly.entity_id
_entity_poly.type
_entity_poly.pdbx_seq_one_letter_code
_entity_poly.pdbx_strand_id
1 'polypeptide(L)'
;MAAPALVEERELVINPIVGTSVQHNNQVISNIRNLTASLFGVAAGTLGLESYPGFTFYLVGTLLVSILLFALKADGKPGAYFYRPLGDMWLGDVFGGLMLEARLEQANLLKKVVDAIKDLVQDCNFDCNDSGIALQAMDNSHVALVSMMLRSEAFSPFRCDRNIALGINLGSLTKVLRAAQSEDILTLKAEDAPDVVNLVFENSSNDRISEYDIKLMDIDQEHLGIPETEYASTITMPAAEFQRICRDLSALSESVSIECTKEGVKFACQGDIGSGSVQLRQHSSMDKPSENVEIDLTEPVSLTFSLKYLTNFCKASGLSDSVKLCLSSEVPLLVEYGLQNNSYLRFYLAPKIGDEE
;
A
#
# COMPACT_ATOMS: atom_id res chain seq x y z
N MET A 1 -37.01 3.00 11.70
CA MET A 1 -37.21 3.79 10.47
C MET A 1 -35.98 3.51 9.60
N ALA A 2 -35.99 2.39 8.88
CA ALA A 2 -34.85 1.87 8.13
C ALA A 2 -35.31 1.61 6.71
N ALA A 3 -35.07 2.57 5.80
CA ALA A 3 -35.23 2.45 4.36
C ALA A 3 -34.67 3.69 3.63
N PRO A 4 -33.34 3.78 3.44
CA PRO A 4 -32.86 4.39 2.18
C PRO A 4 -31.87 3.52 1.38
N ALA A 5 -31.11 2.61 2.01
CA ALA A 5 -29.97 1.95 1.36
C ALA A 5 -30.33 0.97 0.22
N LEU A 6 -31.46 0.26 0.31
CA LEU A 6 -31.82 -0.78 -0.67
C LEU A 6 -32.35 -0.24 -2.02
N VAL A 7 -32.70 1.05 -2.09
CA VAL A 7 -33.19 1.68 -3.33
C VAL A 7 -32.02 2.13 -4.22
N GLU A 8 -30.95 2.67 -3.61
CA GLU A 8 -29.75 3.13 -4.33
C GLU A 8 -29.02 1.99 -5.05
N GLU A 9 -28.85 0.82 -4.40
CA GLU A 9 -28.20 -0.33 -5.03
C GLU A 9 -28.97 -0.85 -6.26
N ARG A 10 -30.31 -0.83 -6.23
CA ARG A 10 -31.14 -1.26 -7.36
C ARG A 10 -31.09 -0.29 -8.54
N GLU A 11 -30.98 1.01 -8.29
CA GLU A 11 -30.85 2.02 -9.35
C GLU A 11 -29.47 2.00 -10.02
N LEU A 12 -28.41 1.75 -9.24
CA LEU A 12 -27.03 1.61 -9.75
C LEU A 12 -26.85 0.38 -10.66
N VAL A 13 -27.67 -0.65 -10.49
CA VAL A 13 -27.71 -1.83 -11.39
C VAL A 13 -28.41 -1.51 -12.72
N ILE A 14 -29.35 -0.56 -12.73
CA ILE A 14 -30.12 -0.17 -13.93
C ILE A 14 -29.37 0.88 -14.76
N ASN A 15 -28.68 1.81 -14.10
CA ASN A 15 -27.81 2.82 -14.72
C ASN A 15 -26.42 2.78 -14.07
N PRO A 16 -25.48 1.95 -14.56
CA PRO A 16 -24.17 1.85 -13.95
C PRO A 16 -23.40 3.16 -14.13
N ILE A 17 -23.03 3.77 -13.01
CA ILE A 17 -22.13 4.91 -12.99
C ILE A 17 -20.72 4.39 -13.29
N VAL A 18 -20.17 4.78 -14.43
CA VAL A 18 -18.82 4.37 -14.86
C VAL A 18 -17.78 5.17 -14.07
N GLY A 19 -16.94 4.49 -13.29
CA GLY A 19 -15.94 5.14 -12.42
C GLY A 19 -15.03 6.13 -13.13
N THR A 20 -14.59 5.81 -14.36
CA THR A 20 -13.76 6.71 -15.19
C THR A 20 -14.50 7.99 -15.59
N SER A 21 -15.82 7.93 -15.78
CA SER A 21 -16.64 9.10 -16.09
C SER A 21 -16.87 9.97 -14.86
N VAL A 22 -16.99 9.37 -13.67
CA VAL A 22 -17.05 10.12 -12.40
C VAL A 22 -15.76 10.86 -12.14
N GLN A 23 -14.60 10.21 -12.34
CA GLN A 23 -13.29 10.83 -12.23
C GLN A 23 -13.16 12.02 -13.19
N HIS A 24 -13.54 11.85 -14.46
CA HIS A 24 -13.54 12.94 -15.43
C HIS A 24 -14.46 14.10 -15.01
N ASN A 25 -15.68 13.79 -14.54
CA ASN A 25 -16.63 14.80 -14.07
C ASN A 25 -16.11 15.56 -12.85
N ASN A 26 -15.51 14.86 -11.88
CA ASN A 26 -14.87 15.45 -10.71
C ASN A 26 -13.71 16.37 -11.12
N GLN A 27 -12.90 15.94 -12.09
CA GLN A 27 -11.79 16.74 -12.61
C GLN A 27 -12.29 18.01 -13.32
N VAL A 28 -13.36 17.92 -14.11
CA VAL A 28 -13.98 19.08 -14.78
C VAL A 28 -14.56 20.05 -13.75
N ILE A 29 -15.23 19.56 -12.71
CA ILE A 29 -15.77 20.41 -11.64
C ILE A 29 -14.63 21.12 -10.89
N SER A 30 -13.58 20.39 -10.51
CA SER A 30 -12.40 20.96 -9.84
C SER A 30 -11.74 22.05 -10.70
N ASN A 31 -11.55 21.79 -12.00
CA ASN A 31 -11.00 22.78 -12.92
C ASN A 31 -11.86 24.05 -13.04
N ILE A 32 -13.19 23.90 -13.15
CA ILE A 32 -14.11 25.05 -13.21
C ILE A 32 -14.02 25.85 -11.91
N ARG A 33 -14.02 25.18 -10.76
CA ARG A 33 -13.94 25.83 -9.45
C ARG A 33 -12.61 26.56 -9.26
N ASN A 34 -11.48 25.93 -9.57
CA ASN A 34 -10.14 26.55 -9.51
C ASN A 34 -10.06 27.82 -10.37
N LEU A 35 -10.58 27.77 -11.60
CA LEU A 35 -10.66 28.94 -12.48
C LEU A 35 -11.54 30.04 -11.90
N THR A 36 -12.72 29.69 -11.35
CA THR A 36 -13.63 30.67 -10.77
C THR A 36 -13.11 31.25 -9.45
N ALA A 37 -12.44 30.47 -8.61
CA ALA A 37 -11.83 30.92 -7.36
C ALA A 37 -10.70 31.93 -7.63
N SER A 38 -9.86 31.64 -8.63
CA SER A 38 -8.84 32.58 -9.10
C SER A 38 -9.47 33.86 -9.64
N LEU A 39 -10.53 33.75 -10.46
CA LEU A 39 -11.26 34.91 -10.99
C LEU A 39 -11.88 35.77 -9.89
N PHE A 40 -12.50 35.16 -8.88
CA PHE A 40 -13.09 35.86 -7.74
C PHE A 40 -12.03 36.48 -6.84
N GLY A 41 -10.87 35.84 -6.66
CA GLY A 41 -9.73 36.41 -5.94
C GLY A 41 -9.19 37.67 -6.63
N VAL A 42 -9.00 37.62 -7.95
CA VAL A 42 -8.60 38.79 -8.75
C VAL A 42 -9.67 39.88 -8.70
N ALA A 43 -10.95 39.53 -8.86
CA ALA A 43 -12.05 40.49 -8.79
C ALA A 43 -12.14 41.18 -7.42
N ALA A 44 -12.06 40.43 -6.32
CA ALA A 44 -12.04 40.96 -4.96
C ALA A 44 -10.84 41.91 -4.75
N GLY A 45 -9.66 41.54 -5.26
CA GLY A 45 -8.46 42.39 -5.23
C GLY A 45 -8.62 43.69 -6.02
N THR A 46 -9.18 43.64 -7.22
CA THR A 46 -9.43 44.85 -8.04
C THR A 46 -10.49 45.78 -7.43
N LEU A 47 -11.46 45.22 -6.71
CA LEU A 47 -12.51 45.98 -6.03
C LEU A 47 -12.07 46.51 -4.66
N GLY A 48 -10.86 46.18 -4.20
CA GLY A 48 -10.33 46.59 -2.89
C GLY A 48 -11.12 46.01 -1.71
N LEU A 49 -11.75 44.85 -1.89
CA LEU A 49 -12.54 44.19 -0.84
C LEU A 49 -11.60 43.47 0.13
N GLU A 50 -11.27 44.11 1.24
CA GLU A 50 -10.44 43.53 2.29
C GLU A 50 -11.30 42.89 3.39
N SER A 51 -10.77 41.84 4.05
CA SER A 51 -11.38 41.21 5.23
C SER A 51 -12.79 40.62 4.96
N TYR A 52 -13.78 40.92 5.80
CA TYR A 52 -15.11 40.32 5.77
C TYR A 52 -15.90 40.56 4.46
N PRO A 53 -15.90 41.77 3.86
CA PRO A 53 -16.45 42.00 2.53
C PRO A 53 -15.85 41.13 1.41
N GLY A 54 -14.54 40.89 1.44
CA GLY A 54 -13.87 40.02 0.47
C GLY A 54 -14.27 38.55 0.65
N PHE A 55 -14.33 38.08 1.91
CA PHE A 55 -14.76 36.73 2.23
C PHE A 55 -16.23 36.47 1.84
N THR A 56 -17.12 37.42 2.13
CA THR A 56 -18.54 37.32 1.75
C THR A 56 -18.74 37.35 0.24
N PHE A 57 -17.98 38.18 -0.49
CA PHE A 57 -17.97 38.19 -1.94
C PHE A 57 -17.52 36.83 -2.53
N TYR A 58 -16.43 36.28 -2.00
CA TYR A 58 -15.95 34.95 -2.40
C TYR A 58 -17.00 33.86 -2.13
N LEU A 59 -17.58 33.85 -0.92
CA LEU A 59 -18.57 32.84 -0.53
C LEU A 59 -19.84 32.89 -1.39
N VAL A 60 -20.34 34.09 -1.70
CA VAL A 60 -21.49 34.27 -2.59
C VAL A 60 -21.14 33.85 -4.02
N GLY A 61 -19.95 34.21 -4.52
CA GLY A 61 -19.46 33.80 -5.83
C GLY A 61 -19.37 32.29 -5.98
N THR A 62 -18.76 31.62 -5.00
CA THR A 62 -18.64 30.15 -4.97
C THR A 62 -20.00 29.47 -4.90
N LEU A 63 -20.94 29.98 -4.11
CA LEU A 63 -22.30 29.44 -4.02
C LEU A 63 -23.06 29.58 -5.35
N LEU A 64 -22.87 30.71 -6.05
CA LEU A 64 -23.45 30.93 -7.38
C LEU A 64 -22.88 29.94 -8.41
N VAL A 65 -21.57 29.72 -8.43
CA VAL A 65 -20.93 28.73 -9.32
C VAL A 65 -21.45 27.33 -9.04
N SER A 66 -21.60 26.93 -7.78
CA SER A 66 -22.17 25.64 -7.41
C SER A 66 -23.62 25.47 -7.87
N ILE A 67 -24.44 26.53 -7.81
CA ILE A 67 -25.80 26.52 -8.37
C ILE A 67 -25.77 26.39 -9.89
N LEU A 68 -24.85 27.09 -10.58
CA LEU A 68 -24.72 26.99 -12.04
C LEU A 68 -24.27 25.59 -12.48
N LEU A 69 -23.33 24.97 -11.77
CA LEU A 69 -22.90 23.59 -12.03
C LEU A 69 -24.06 22.60 -11.86
N PHE A 70 -24.88 22.80 -10.81
CA PHE A 70 -26.09 21.99 -10.58
C PHE A 70 -27.13 22.16 -11.70
N ALA A 71 -27.42 23.39 -12.10
CA ALA A 71 -28.48 23.69 -13.06
C ALA A 71 -28.09 23.41 -14.52
N LEU A 72 -26.86 23.72 -14.93
CA LEU A 72 -26.43 23.69 -16.32
C LEU A 72 -25.61 22.45 -16.70
N LYS A 73 -24.81 21.93 -15.77
CA LYS A 73 -23.88 20.81 -16.05
C LYS A 73 -24.43 19.46 -15.60
N ALA A 74 -25.24 19.44 -14.53
CA ALA A 74 -25.87 18.23 -14.03
C ALA A 74 -27.33 18.04 -14.49
N ASP A 75 -27.88 18.92 -15.34
CA ASP A 75 -29.28 18.92 -15.81
C ASP A 75 -30.32 18.68 -14.68
N GLY A 76 -30.02 19.15 -13.47
CA GLY A 76 -30.87 18.94 -12.29
C GLY A 76 -30.94 17.50 -11.75
N LYS A 77 -30.09 16.58 -12.22
CA LYS A 77 -30.00 15.18 -11.76
C LYS A 77 -28.56 14.80 -11.34
N PRO A 78 -28.08 15.29 -10.19
CA PRO A 78 -26.69 15.06 -9.78
C PRO A 78 -26.39 13.60 -9.40
N GLY A 79 -27.40 12.83 -8.98
CA GLY A 79 -27.26 11.40 -8.66
C GLY A 79 -26.96 10.49 -9.87
N ALA A 80 -27.09 11.01 -11.10
CA ALA A 80 -26.69 10.28 -12.30
C ALA A 80 -25.18 10.40 -12.61
N TYR A 81 -24.47 11.33 -11.96
CA TYR A 81 -23.10 11.71 -12.31
C TYR A 81 -22.11 11.56 -11.15
N PHE A 82 -22.58 11.49 -9.89
CA PHE A 82 -21.75 11.45 -8.68
C PHE A 82 -22.33 10.47 -7.65
N TYR A 83 -21.44 9.82 -6.89
CA TYR A 83 -21.83 8.92 -5.79
C TYR A 83 -22.40 9.68 -4.58
N ARG A 84 -21.97 10.93 -4.33
CA ARG A 84 -22.48 11.78 -3.24
C ARG A 84 -22.80 13.20 -3.73
N PRO A 85 -24.02 13.43 -4.27
CA PRO A 85 -24.36 14.67 -4.98
C PRO A 85 -24.31 15.94 -4.11
N LEU A 86 -24.57 15.85 -2.80
CA LEU A 86 -24.47 17.01 -1.89
C LEU A 86 -23.03 17.26 -1.40
N GLY A 87 -22.24 16.20 -1.18
CA GLY A 87 -20.86 16.31 -0.71
C GLY A 87 -19.95 16.89 -1.79
N ASP A 88 -19.93 16.25 -2.96
CA ASP A 88 -19.03 16.61 -4.06
C ASP A 88 -19.39 17.99 -4.68
N MET A 89 -20.68 18.35 -4.71
CA MET A 89 -21.15 19.58 -5.35
C MET A 89 -21.21 20.82 -4.44
N TRP A 90 -21.39 20.66 -3.12
CA TRP A 90 -21.56 21.81 -2.21
C TRP A 90 -20.49 21.92 -1.14
N LEU A 91 -19.92 20.80 -0.67
CA LEU A 91 -19.02 20.76 0.50
C LEU A 91 -17.57 20.43 0.16
N GLY A 92 -17.30 19.83 -1.01
CA GLY A 92 -15.95 19.39 -1.40
C GLY A 92 -14.88 20.51 -1.46
N ASP A 93 -15.30 21.77 -1.63
CA ASP A 93 -14.39 22.94 -1.65
C ASP A 93 -14.26 23.62 -0.27
N VAL A 94 -15.25 23.50 0.61
CA VAL A 94 -15.21 24.10 1.97
C VAL A 94 -14.39 23.23 2.92
N PHE A 95 -14.33 21.92 2.64
CA PHE A 95 -13.49 20.93 3.30
C PHE A 95 -12.43 20.35 2.34
N GLY A 96 -11.80 21.22 1.55
CA GLY A 96 -10.52 21.00 0.87
C GLY A 96 -10.25 19.61 0.28
N GLY A 97 -10.34 19.49 -1.04
CA GLY A 97 -9.19 19.01 -1.82
C GLY A 97 -8.64 17.60 -1.57
N LEU A 98 -9.39 16.68 -0.94
CA LEU A 98 -8.93 15.30 -0.76
C LEU A 98 -8.82 14.61 -2.13
N MET A 99 -7.58 14.40 -2.57
CA MET A 99 -7.26 13.66 -3.79
C MET A 99 -7.04 12.18 -3.54
N LEU A 100 -6.61 11.82 -2.33
CA LEU A 100 -6.47 10.45 -1.89
C LEU A 100 -7.34 10.21 -0.66
N GLU A 101 -8.25 9.24 -0.77
CA GLU A 101 -8.99 8.67 0.36
C GLU A 101 -8.90 7.14 0.25
N ALA A 102 -8.15 6.51 1.15
CA ALA A 102 -7.96 5.07 1.16
C ALA A 102 -8.30 4.50 2.54
N ARG A 103 -9.42 3.76 2.65
CA ARG A 103 -9.91 3.17 3.90
C ARG A 103 -9.61 1.69 3.96
N LEU A 104 -8.80 1.26 4.92
CA LEU A 104 -8.53 -0.13 5.27
C LEU A 104 -9.44 -0.57 6.41
N GLU A 105 -10.16 -1.67 6.22
CA GLU A 105 -11.01 -2.26 7.28
C GLU A 105 -10.22 -2.68 8.52
N GLN A 106 -8.96 -3.08 8.34
CA GLN A 106 -8.06 -3.49 9.42
C GLN A 106 -6.75 -2.72 9.36
N ALA A 107 -6.55 -1.78 10.28
CA ALA A 107 -5.29 -1.05 10.46
C ALA A 107 -4.09 -1.98 10.73
N ASN A 108 -4.37 -3.18 11.28
CA ASN A 108 -3.36 -4.20 11.56
C ASN A 108 -2.59 -4.65 10.30
N LEU A 109 -3.22 -4.61 9.13
CA LEU A 109 -2.55 -4.97 7.87
C LEU A 109 -1.39 -4.02 7.60
N LEU A 110 -1.65 -2.72 7.52
CA LEU A 110 -0.61 -1.72 7.27
C LEU A 110 0.43 -1.70 8.39
N LYS A 111 0.02 -1.89 9.64
CA LYS A 111 0.93 -1.99 10.79
C LYS A 111 1.94 -3.13 10.62
N LYS A 112 1.48 -4.33 10.28
CA LYS A 112 2.35 -5.49 10.04
C LYS A 112 3.27 -5.28 8.83
N VAL A 113 2.77 -4.65 7.76
CA VAL A 113 3.59 -4.32 6.59
C VAL A 113 4.70 -3.35 6.96
N VAL A 114 4.36 -2.23 7.61
CA VAL A 114 5.35 -1.22 8.06
C VAL A 114 6.36 -1.82 9.04
N ASP A 115 5.90 -2.67 9.97
CA ASP A 115 6.78 -3.38 10.91
C ASP A 115 7.77 -4.34 10.22
N ALA A 116 7.41 -4.91 9.06
CA ALA A 116 8.30 -5.76 8.29
C ALA A 116 9.36 -4.98 7.49
N ILE A 117 9.04 -3.76 7.03
CA ILE A 117 9.91 -2.98 6.14
C ILE A 117 10.79 -1.95 6.87
N LYS A 118 10.39 -1.47 8.05
CA LYS A 118 11.09 -0.37 8.78
C LYS A 118 12.55 -0.64 9.12
N ASP A 119 12.95 -1.92 9.22
CA ASP A 119 14.31 -2.31 9.56
C ASP A 119 15.21 -2.44 8.32
N LEU A 120 14.61 -2.41 7.12
CA LEU A 120 15.30 -2.40 5.83
C LEU A 120 15.46 -0.97 5.30
N VAL A 121 14.41 -0.15 5.44
CA VAL A 121 14.32 1.18 4.86
C VAL A 121 13.86 2.18 5.91
N GLN A 122 14.48 3.35 5.95
CA GLN A 122 14.10 4.42 6.89
C GLN A 122 13.03 5.35 6.31
N ASP A 123 13.21 5.73 5.05
CA ASP A 123 12.39 6.69 4.32
C ASP A 123 12.01 6.10 2.96
N CYS A 124 10.73 6.19 2.58
CA CYS A 124 10.24 5.65 1.31
C CYS A 124 9.04 6.44 0.79
N ASN A 125 8.82 6.41 -0.53
CA ASN A 125 7.58 6.88 -1.12
C ASN A 125 6.52 5.78 -1.15
N PHE A 126 5.30 6.15 -0.76
CA PHE A 126 4.09 5.41 -1.05
C PHE A 126 3.45 6.01 -2.30
N ASP A 127 3.57 5.32 -3.41
CA ASP A 127 3.03 5.75 -4.70
C ASP A 127 1.57 5.33 -4.78
N CYS A 128 0.68 6.32 -4.72
CA CYS A 128 -0.75 6.12 -4.78
C CYS A 128 -1.24 6.42 -6.20
N ASN A 129 -1.95 5.47 -6.80
CA ASN A 129 -2.57 5.60 -8.11
C ASN A 129 -3.95 4.89 -8.14
N ASP A 130 -4.58 4.84 -9.30
CA ASP A 130 -5.87 4.17 -9.50
C ASP A 130 -5.86 2.66 -9.17
N SER A 131 -4.73 2.01 -9.38
CA SER A 131 -4.51 0.58 -9.17
C SER A 131 -4.29 0.24 -7.70
N GLY A 132 -3.92 1.21 -6.85
CA GLY A 132 -3.72 1.03 -5.42
C GLY A 132 -2.57 1.86 -4.86
N ILE A 133 -1.99 1.38 -3.76
CA ILE A 133 -0.82 1.97 -3.09
C ILE A 133 0.36 1.03 -3.25
N ALA A 134 1.38 1.48 -3.96
CA ALA A 134 2.64 0.77 -4.15
C ALA A 134 3.74 1.39 -3.28
N LEU A 135 4.74 0.58 -2.93
CA LEU A 135 5.97 1.05 -2.33
C LEU A 135 7.11 0.23 -2.92
N GLN A 136 8.16 0.90 -3.33
CA GLN A 136 9.41 0.28 -3.73
C GLN A 136 10.54 0.97 -2.99
N ALA A 137 11.51 0.24 -2.45
CA ALA A 137 12.69 0.87 -1.85
C ALA A 137 13.85 -0.11 -1.77
N MET A 138 15.07 0.42 -1.84
CA MET A 138 16.30 -0.32 -1.60
C MET A 138 16.79 -0.06 -0.18
N ASP A 139 17.50 -1.04 0.39
CA ASP A 139 18.23 -0.84 1.63
C ASP A 139 19.47 0.06 1.41
N ASN A 140 20.05 0.56 2.50
CA ASN A 140 21.24 1.43 2.44
C ASN A 140 22.46 0.78 1.77
N SER A 141 22.52 -0.55 1.71
CA SER A 141 23.60 -1.30 1.07
C SER A 141 23.33 -1.58 -0.41
N HIS A 142 22.13 -1.28 -0.92
CA HIS A 142 21.67 -1.63 -2.27
C HIS A 142 21.76 -3.14 -2.59
N VAL A 143 21.62 -4.01 -1.57
CA VAL A 143 21.66 -5.47 -1.70
C VAL A 143 20.26 -6.08 -1.63
N ALA A 144 19.35 -5.42 -0.91
CA ALA A 144 17.97 -5.84 -0.74
C ALA A 144 17.00 -4.78 -1.27
N LEU A 145 15.97 -5.24 -1.97
CA LEU A 145 14.88 -4.39 -2.46
C LEU A 145 13.55 -4.90 -1.91
N VAL A 146 12.73 -3.99 -1.41
CA VAL A 146 11.34 -4.26 -1.05
C VAL A 146 10.40 -3.70 -2.10
N SER A 147 9.40 -4.49 -2.47
CA SER A 147 8.32 -4.11 -3.36
C SER A 147 6.99 -4.55 -2.75
N MET A 148 6.15 -3.60 -2.42
CA MET A 148 4.81 -3.79 -1.89
C MET A 148 3.79 -3.27 -2.89
N MET A 149 2.70 -4.00 -3.06
CA MET A 149 1.53 -3.53 -3.79
C MET A 149 0.28 -3.87 -2.98
N LEU A 150 -0.42 -2.85 -2.50
CA LEU A 150 -1.77 -2.97 -1.97
C LEU A 150 -2.73 -2.50 -3.05
N ARG A 151 -3.47 -3.42 -3.66
CA ARG A 151 -4.40 -3.06 -4.73
C ARG A 151 -5.59 -2.27 -4.20
N SER A 152 -6.24 -1.50 -5.07
CA SER A 152 -7.42 -0.69 -4.71
C SER A 152 -8.54 -1.53 -4.10
N GLU A 153 -8.68 -2.81 -4.47
CA GLU A 153 -9.67 -3.72 -3.88
C GLU A 153 -9.38 -4.08 -2.41
N ALA A 154 -8.16 -3.85 -1.91
CA ALA A 154 -7.84 -4.02 -0.48
C ALA A 154 -8.45 -2.91 0.40
N PHE A 155 -8.99 -1.85 -0.21
CA PHE A 155 -9.53 -0.67 0.46
C PHE A 155 -11.03 -0.52 0.17
N SER A 156 -11.78 0.00 1.14
CA SER A 156 -13.23 0.19 1.07
C SER A 156 -13.66 1.41 1.89
N PRO A 157 -13.86 2.61 1.27
CA PRO A 157 -13.64 2.94 -0.14
C PRO A 157 -12.18 3.28 -0.48
N PHE A 158 -11.86 3.26 -1.77
CA PHE A 158 -10.61 3.76 -2.35
C PHE A 158 -10.89 4.84 -3.39
N ARG A 159 -10.22 5.99 -3.27
CA ARG A 159 -10.25 7.06 -4.25
C ARG A 159 -8.86 7.65 -4.38
N CYS A 160 -8.36 7.70 -5.60
CA CYS A 160 -7.11 8.35 -5.95
C CYS A 160 -7.36 9.11 -7.28
N ASP A 161 -7.47 10.43 -7.20
CA ASP A 161 -7.84 11.27 -8.36
C ASP A 161 -6.64 11.55 -9.27
N ARG A 162 -5.42 11.50 -8.73
CA ARG A 162 -4.14 11.65 -9.44
C ARG A 162 -3.06 10.81 -8.79
N ASN A 163 -2.03 10.48 -9.57
CA ASN A 163 -0.85 9.83 -9.04
C ASN A 163 -0.14 10.76 -8.06
N ILE A 164 -0.04 10.35 -6.80
CA ILE A 164 0.60 11.10 -5.72
C ILE A 164 1.63 10.20 -5.06
N ALA A 165 2.84 10.72 -4.84
CA ALA A 165 3.87 10.05 -4.06
C ALA A 165 3.90 10.64 -2.65
N LEU A 166 3.70 9.81 -1.64
CA LEU A 166 3.75 10.22 -0.23
C LEU A 166 5.08 9.79 0.37
N GLY A 167 6.03 10.71 0.48
CA GLY A 167 7.31 10.45 1.12
C GLY A 167 7.19 10.46 2.64
N ILE A 168 7.35 9.30 3.26
CA ILE A 168 7.10 9.10 4.69
C ILE A 168 8.32 8.47 5.35
N ASN A 169 8.71 9.01 6.50
CA ASN A 169 9.64 8.34 7.41
C ASN A 169 8.93 7.18 8.12
N LEU A 170 9.38 5.95 7.87
CA LEU A 170 8.76 4.73 8.41
C LEU A 170 8.89 4.63 9.93
N GLY A 171 9.90 5.26 10.52
CA GLY A 171 10.05 5.37 11.98
C GLY A 171 8.93 6.20 12.62
N SER A 172 8.56 7.31 12.01
CA SER A 172 7.43 8.17 12.42
C SER A 172 6.09 7.47 12.19
N LEU A 173 5.91 6.86 11.02
CA LEU A 173 4.70 6.09 10.71
C LEU A 173 4.48 4.93 11.69
N THR A 174 5.54 4.21 12.06
CA THR A 174 5.48 3.14 13.06
C THR A 174 4.99 3.66 14.42
N LYS A 175 5.41 4.86 14.84
CA LYS A 175 4.96 5.45 16.12
C LYS A 175 3.46 5.79 16.09
N VAL A 176 2.96 6.31 14.97
CA VAL A 176 1.53 6.60 14.79
C VAL A 176 0.72 5.31 14.74
N LEU A 177 1.15 4.31 13.96
CA LEU A 177 0.48 3.01 13.86
C LEU A 177 0.47 2.21 15.18
N ARG A 178 1.34 2.54 16.14
CA ARG A 178 1.29 1.96 17.50
C ARG A 178 0.10 2.45 18.32
N ALA A 179 -0.44 3.63 18.01
CA ALA A 179 -1.62 4.15 18.70
C ALA A 179 -2.92 3.45 18.29
N ALA A 180 -2.92 2.79 17.13
CA ALA A 180 -4.02 2.02 16.59
C ALA A 180 -4.13 0.62 17.23
N GLN A 181 -5.36 0.22 17.54
CA GLN A 181 -5.71 -1.14 17.91
C GLN A 181 -5.85 -2.02 16.66
N SER A 182 -5.81 -3.34 16.83
CA SER A 182 -5.79 -4.28 15.70
C SER A 182 -7.09 -4.31 14.89
N GLU A 183 -8.22 -3.97 15.51
CA GLU A 183 -9.55 -3.94 14.87
C GLU A 183 -10.00 -2.53 14.47
N ASP A 184 -9.12 -1.53 14.64
CA ASP A 184 -9.42 -0.17 14.20
C ASP A 184 -9.41 -0.11 12.67
N ILE A 185 -10.35 0.64 12.12
CA ILE A 185 -10.41 0.99 10.71
C ILE A 185 -9.46 2.15 10.47
N LEU A 186 -8.59 2.06 9.48
CA LEU A 186 -7.64 3.12 9.12
C LEU A 186 -8.10 3.81 7.84
N THR A 187 -8.24 5.12 7.87
CA THR A 187 -8.45 5.95 6.67
C THR A 187 -7.25 6.85 6.45
N LEU A 188 -6.63 6.73 5.28
CA LEU A 188 -5.55 7.61 4.80
C LEU A 188 -6.16 8.73 3.96
N LYS A 189 -5.77 9.97 4.25
CA LYS A 189 -6.25 11.17 3.59
C LYS A 189 -5.08 12.06 3.18
N ALA A 190 -5.04 12.46 1.91
CA ALA A 190 -4.05 13.41 1.40
C ALA A 190 -4.66 14.34 0.33
N GLU A 191 -4.13 15.56 0.27
CA GLU A 191 -4.47 16.58 -0.74
C GLU A 191 -3.61 16.43 -2.02
N ASP A 192 -3.80 17.28 -3.05
CA ASP A 192 -3.07 17.22 -4.36
C ASP A 192 -1.56 17.46 -4.21
N ALA A 193 -1.17 18.43 -3.38
CA ALA A 193 0.23 18.73 -3.03
C ALA A 193 0.38 18.65 -1.50
N PRO A 194 0.38 17.44 -0.94
CA PRO A 194 0.27 17.27 0.50
C PRO A 194 1.61 17.57 1.17
N ASP A 195 1.62 18.54 2.09
CA ASP A 195 2.72 18.69 3.07
C ASP A 195 2.57 17.69 4.23
N VAL A 196 1.35 17.19 4.43
CA VAL A 196 0.97 16.27 5.50
C VAL A 196 0.05 15.18 4.96
N VAL A 197 0.22 13.96 5.48
CA VAL A 197 -0.76 12.88 5.33
C VAL A 197 -1.52 12.74 6.64
N ASN A 198 -2.84 12.66 6.53
CA ASN A 198 -3.75 12.51 7.66
C ASN A 198 -4.14 11.03 7.80
N LEU A 199 -3.98 10.49 9.01
CA LEU A 199 -4.34 9.12 9.37
C LEU A 199 -5.46 9.16 10.41
N VAL A 200 -6.63 8.66 10.03
CA VAL A 200 -7.80 8.56 10.91
C VAL A 200 -8.00 7.10 11.30
N PHE A 201 -7.99 6.81 12.60
CA PHE A 201 -8.33 5.52 13.17
C PHE A 201 -9.73 5.58 13.78
N GLU A 202 -10.64 4.73 13.32
CA GLU A 202 -12.01 4.62 13.81
C GLU A 202 -12.21 3.25 14.45
N ASN A 203 -12.71 3.22 15.68
CA ASN A 203 -13.05 1.98 16.36
C ASN A 203 -14.57 1.82 16.45
N SER A 204 -15.09 0.78 15.80
CA SER A 204 -16.54 0.53 15.72
C SER A 204 -17.18 0.17 17.06
N SER A 205 -16.41 -0.30 18.04
CA SER A 205 -16.94 -0.81 19.32
C SER A 205 -17.13 0.27 20.38
N ASN A 206 -16.30 1.30 20.39
CA ASN A 206 -16.31 2.35 21.42
C ASN A 206 -16.53 3.76 20.84
N ASP A 207 -16.81 3.87 19.54
CA ASP A 207 -17.01 5.13 18.80
C ASP A 207 -15.83 6.10 18.96
N ARG A 208 -14.62 5.56 19.19
CA ARG A 208 -13.41 6.36 19.32
C ARG A 208 -12.86 6.66 17.93
N ILE A 209 -12.65 7.95 17.68
CA ILE A 209 -11.95 8.45 16.50
C ILE A 209 -10.62 9.05 16.97
N SER A 210 -9.52 8.68 16.33
CA SER A 210 -8.19 9.22 16.60
C SER A 210 -7.56 9.68 15.29
N GLU A 211 -7.15 10.93 15.23
CA GLU A 211 -6.63 11.57 14.03
C GLU A 211 -5.17 11.99 14.26
N TYR A 212 -4.30 11.68 13.30
CA TYR A 212 -2.87 11.95 13.37
C TYR A 212 -2.36 12.48 12.04
N ASP A 213 -1.67 13.61 12.08
CA ASP A 213 -1.00 14.18 10.92
C ASP A 213 0.48 13.83 10.93
N ILE A 214 0.97 13.29 9.82
CA ILE A 214 2.40 13.03 9.59
C ILE A 214 2.88 13.96 8.50
N LYS A 215 3.97 14.69 8.78
CA LYS A 215 4.64 15.51 7.77
C LYS A 215 5.28 14.64 6.71
N LEU A 216 5.01 14.98 5.47
CA LEU A 216 5.61 14.36 4.31
C LEU A 216 6.98 14.98 4.04
N MET A 217 7.79 14.26 3.27
CA MET A 217 9.12 14.67 2.87
C MET A 217 9.28 14.42 1.37
N ASP A 218 10.04 15.28 0.72
CA ASP A 218 10.43 15.05 -0.67
C ASP A 218 11.55 14.01 -0.69
N ILE A 219 11.24 12.83 -1.22
CA ILE A 219 12.20 11.75 -1.41
C ILE A 219 12.36 11.52 -2.90
N ASP A 220 13.56 11.79 -3.41
CA ASP A 220 13.95 11.43 -4.77
C ASP A 220 14.06 9.92 -4.86
N GLN A 221 13.09 9.28 -5.50
CA GLN A 221 13.07 7.83 -5.63
C GLN A 221 13.14 7.41 -7.09
N GLU A 222 14.17 6.62 -7.41
CA GLU A 222 14.29 5.97 -8.71
C GLU A 222 13.44 4.68 -8.70
N HIS A 223 12.38 4.65 -9.52
CA HIS A 223 11.63 3.42 -9.73
C HIS A 223 12.48 2.44 -10.53
N LEU A 224 12.73 1.27 -9.94
CA LEU A 224 13.42 0.18 -10.60
C LEU A 224 12.38 -0.68 -11.33
N GLY A 225 12.51 -0.76 -12.65
CA GLY A 225 11.74 -1.71 -13.44
C GLY A 225 12.17 -3.13 -13.07
N ILE A 226 11.29 -3.89 -12.43
CA ILE A 226 11.53 -5.31 -12.14
C ILE A 226 11.08 -6.10 -13.36
N PRO A 227 11.99 -6.76 -14.11
CA PRO A 227 11.63 -7.58 -15.26
C PRO A 227 10.89 -8.84 -14.81
N GLU A 228 10.02 -9.35 -15.68
CA GLU A 228 9.44 -10.69 -15.51
C GLU A 228 10.53 -11.72 -15.80
N THR A 229 11.02 -12.38 -14.75
CA THR A 229 12.09 -13.38 -14.83
C THR A 229 11.55 -14.77 -14.55
N GLU A 230 11.99 -15.75 -15.32
CA GLU A 230 11.75 -17.16 -15.03
C GLU A 230 12.71 -17.64 -13.92
N TYR A 231 12.15 -18.31 -12.91
CA TYR A 231 12.90 -18.85 -11.80
C TYR A 231 13.14 -20.36 -12.01
N ALA A 232 14.33 -20.82 -11.65
CA ALA A 232 14.72 -22.23 -11.78
C ALA A 232 14.06 -23.11 -10.72
N SER A 233 13.80 -22.55 -9.55
CA SER A 233 13.08 -23.22 -8.47
C SER A 233 12.09 -22.26 -7.81
N THR A 234 10.88 -22.76 -7.57
CA THR A 234 9.84 -22.09 -6.79
C THR A 234 9.42 -22.98 -5.63
N ILE A 235 9.55 -22.47 -4.42
CA ILE A 235 9.25 -23.21 -3.19
C ILE A 235 8.18 -22.47 -2.41
N THR A 236 7.04 -23.10 -2.17
CA THR A 236 5.99 -22.58 -1.28
C THR A 236 6.02 -23.39 0.00
N MET A 237 6.19 -22.72 1.15
CA MET A 237 6.26 -23.37 2.46
C MET A 237 5.57 -22.53 3.54
N PRO A 238 5.31 -23.07 4.74
CA PRO A 238 4.74 -22.30 5.84
C PRO A 238 5.68 -21.17 6.28
N ALA A 239 5.16 -19.95 6.39
CA ALA A 239 5.96 -18.78 6.78
C ALA A 239 6.56 -18.93 8.19
N ALA A 240 5.82 -19.55 9.11
CA ALA A 240 6.29 -19.84 10.46
C ALA A 240 7.50 -20.79 10.50
N GLU A 241 7.52 -21.79 9.60
CA GLU A 241 8.64 -22.73 9.51
C GLU A 241 9.88 -22.05 8.91
N PHE A 242 9.69 -21.27 7.85
CA PHE A 242 10.78 -20.47 7.28
C PHE A 242 11.39 -19.49 8.29
N GLN A 243 10.54 -18.81 9.08
CA GLN A 243 10.98 -17.93 10.16
C GLN A 243 11.80 -18.67 11.22
N ARG A 244 11.36 -19.87 11.60
CA ARG A 244 12.07 -20.71 12.57
C ARG A 244 13.45 -21.12 12.04
N ILE A 245 13.52 -21.60 10.79
CA ILE A 245 14.76 -22.01 10.13
C ILE A 245 15.75 -20.84 10.09
N CYS A 246 15.32 -19.65 9.63
CA CYS A 246 16.20 -18.48 9.57
C CYS A 246 16.72 -18.09 10.96
N ARG A 247 15.85 -18.12 11.98
CA ARG A 247 16.24 -17.79 13.35
C ARG A 247 17.24 -18.80 13.93
N ASP A 248 16.99 -20.09 13.76
CA ASP A 248 17.84 -21.15 14.29
C ASP A 248 19.23 -21.13 13.63
N LEU A 249 19.29 -20.95 12.30
CA LEU A 249 20.56 -20.86 11.56
C LEU A 249 21.32 -19.56 11.83
N SER A 250 20.62 -18.44 12.09
CA SER A 250 21.25 -17.14 12.42
C SER A 250 22.06 -17.16 13.71
N ALA A 251 21.79 -18.12 14.62
CA ALA A 251 22.58 -18.32 15.83
C ALA A 251 23.92 -19.02 15.57
N LEU A 252 24.07 -19.70 14.44
CA LEU A 252 25.26 -20.49 14.09
C LEU A 252 26.16 -19.78 13.07
N SER A 253 25.59 -19.05 12.10
CA SER A 253 26.32 -18.37 11.04
C SER A 253 25.59 -17.11 10.57
N GLU A 254 26.31 -16.22 9.88
CA GLU A 254 25.74 -15.04 9.23
C GLU A 254 25.22 -15.32 7.81
N SER A 255 25.55 -16.49 7.26
CA SER A 255 25.19 -16.88 5.88
C SER A 255 24.50 -18.24 5.87
N VAL A 256 23.57 -18.41 4.92
CA VAL A 256 22.88 -19.68 4.66
C VAL A 256 22.99 -20.02 3.19
N SER A 257 23.38 -21.26 2.89
CA SER A 257 23.26 -21.88 1.58
C SER A 257 21.87 -22.49 1.46
N ILE A 258 21.12 -22.05 0.44
CA ILE A 258 19.81 -22.59 0.08
C ILE A 258 20.02 -23.42 -1.18
N GLU A 259 19.88 -24.73 -1.04
CA GLU A 259 20.05 -25.71 -2.11
C GLU A 259 18.70 -26.36 -2.41
N CYS A 260 18.24 -26.28 -3.66
CA CYS A 260 17.03 -26.98 -4.10
C CYS A 260 17.40 -28.07 -5.10
N THR A 261 17.00 -29.30 -4.79
CA THR A 261 17.20 -30.48 -5.63
C THR A 261 15.91 -31.29 -5.73
N LYS A 262 15.94 -32.40 -6.48
CA LYS A 262 14.81 -33.34 -6.55
C LYS A 262 14.44 -33.98 -5.20
N GLU A 263 15.35 -33.99 -4.23
CA GLU A 263 15.07 -34.54 -2.91
C GLU A 263 14.34 -33.56 -1.98
N GLY A 264 14.34 -32.27 -2.32
CA GLY A 264 13.74 -31.20 -1.52
C GLY A 264 14.62 -29.95 -1.45
N VAL A 265 14.24 -29.04 -0.57
CA VAL A 265 15.02 -27.83 -0.25
C VAL A 265 15.84 -28.06 1.02
N LYS A 266 17.11 -27.68 0.98
CA LYS A 266 18.05 -27.79 2.09
C LYS A 266 18.60 -26.40 2.41
N PHE A 267 18.51 -26.04 3.70
CA PHE A 267 19.11 -24.85 4.28
C PHE A 267 20.32 -25.30 5.09
N ALA A 268 21.52 -24.88 4.68
CA ALA A 268 22.76 -25.25 5.34
C ALA A 268 23.57 -24.01 5.73
N CYS A 269 24.19 -24.04 6.90
CA CYS A 269 25.11 -22.99 7.33
C CYS A 269 26.34 -23.60 7.96
N GLN A 270 27.47 -22.91 7.80
CA GLN A 270 28.73 -23.23 8.47
C GLN A 270 29.22 -21.96 9.15
N GLY A 271 29.55 -22.06 10.43
CA GLY A 271 30.10 -20.96 11.22
C GLY A 271 31.08 -21.48 12.28
N ASP A 272 31.59 -20.56 13.08
CA ASP A 272 32.69 -20.84 14.02
C ASP A 272 32.29 -21.79 15.15
N ILE A 273 31.02 -21.69 15.59
CA ILE A 273 30.47 -22.48 16.69
C ILE A 273 30.09 -23.90 16.20
N GLY A 274 29.77 -24.05 14.92
CA GLY A 274 29.37 -25.32 14.33
C GLY A 274 28.71 -25.18 12.97
N SER A 275 28.22 -26.30 12.45
CA SER A 275 27.41 -26.36 11.23
C SER A 275 25.99 -26.81 11.54
N GLY A 276 25.03 -26.33 10.74
CA GLY A 276 23.63 -26.68 10.85
C GLY A 276 23.06 -26.97 9.46
N SER A 277 22.15 -27.95 9.37
CA SER A 277 21.43 -28.23 8.14
C SER A 277 20.00 -28.65 8.42
N VAL A 278 19.04 -28.03 7.73
CA VAL A 278 17.61 -28.38 7.77
C VAL A 278 17.18 -28.74 6.35
N GLN A 279 16.54 -29.89 6.17
CA GLN A 279 16.04 -30.33 4.87
C GLN A 279 14.51 -30.49 4.94
N LEU A 280 13.80 -29.78 4.06
CA LEU A 280 12.37 -29.91 3.87
C LEU A 280 12.12 -30.69 2.58
N ARG A 281 11.30 -31.73 2.67
CA ARG A 281 10.85 -32.51 1.51
C ARG A 281 9.45 -32.07 1.12
N GLN A 282 9.12 -32.20 -0.16
CA GLN A 282 7.77 -31.93 -0.63
C GLN A 282 6.78 -32.85 0.08
N HIS A 283 5.76 -32.25 0.69
CA HIS A 283 4.68 -33.00 1.33
C HIS A 283 3.37 -32.24 1.25
N SER A 284 2.30 -32.99 1.00
CA SER A 284 0.93 -32.51 0.99
C SER A 284 0.10 -33.32 1.98
N SER A 285 -0.33 -32.67 3.06
CA SER A 285 -1.25 -33.23 4.04
C SER A 285 -2.65 -32.68 3.74
N MET A 286 -3.63 -33.58 3.60
CA MET A 286 -5.03 -33.18 3.41
C MET A 286 -5.66 -32.62 4.70
N ASP A 287 -5.16 -33.04 5.86
CA ASP A 287 -5.71 -32.63 7.16
C ASP A 287 -5.27 -31.22 7.57
N LYS A 288 -4.11 -30.77 7.07
CA LYS A 288 -3.53 -29.45 7.38
C LYS A 288 -2.83 -28.84 6.16
N PRO A 289 -3.58 -28.20 5.26
CA PRO A 289 -3.00 -27.62 4.05
C PRO A 289 -2.01 -26.48 4.35
N SER A 290 -2.14 -25.80 5.48
CA SER A 290 -1.26 -24.71 5.92
C SER A 290 0.16 -25.17 6.28
N GLU A 291 0.39 -26.48 6.47
CA GLU A 291 1.72 -27.02 6.74
C GLU A 291 2.40 -27.54 5.46
N ASN A 292 1.72 -27.51 4.30
CA ASN A 292 2.23 -28.10 3.07
C ASN A 292 3.49 -27.41 2.54
N VAL A 293 4.37 -28.21 1.94
CA VAL A 293 5.55 -27.74 1.21
C VAL A 293 5.42 -28.18 -0.23
N GLU A 294 5.34 -27.20 -1.13
CA GLU A 294 5.31 -27.40 -2.58
C GLU A 294 6.61 -26.92 -3.18
N ILE A 295 7.20 -27.74 -4.05
CA ILE A 295 8.47 -27.45 -4.71
C ILE A 295 8.28 -27.69 -6.20
N ASP A 296 8.43 -26.64 -6.98
CA ASP A 296 8.55 -26.69 -8.43
C ASP A 296 10.02 -26.47 -8.80
N LEU A 297 10.61 -27.44 -9.51
CA LEU A 297 12.03 -27.47 -9.80
C LEU A 297 12.24 -27.73 -11.28
N THR A 298 12.67 -26.70 -12.00
CA THR A 298 13.15 -26.79 -13.37
C THR A 298 14.60 -27.27 -13.38
N GLU A 299 15.46 -26.61 -12.61
CA GLU A 299 16.89 -26.90 -12.52
C GLU A 299 17.39 -26.85 -11.06
N PRO A 300 18.36 -27.68 -10.66
CA PRO A 300 18.98 -27.59 -9.35
C PRO A 300 19.69 -26.24 -9.17
N VAL A 301 19.47 -25.60 -8.02
CA VAL A 301 20.06 -24.30 -7.69
C VAL A 301 20.63 -24.35 -6.28
N SER A 302 21.83 -23.77 -6.11
CA SER A 302 22.50 -23.65 -4.82
C SER A 302 23.10 -22.26 -4.70
N LEU A 303 22.53 -21.44 -3.82
CA LEU A 303 22.92 -20.05 -3.65
C LEU A 303 23.08 -19.71 -2.18
N THR A 304 24.04 -18.84 -1.87
CA THR A 304 24.30 -18.40 -0.50
C THR A 304 23.72 -17.01 -0.28
N PHE A 305 23.04 -16.80 0.85
CA PHE A 305 22.41 -15.53 1.22
C PHE A 305 22.80 -15.11 2.64
N SER A 306 22.67 -13.82 2.94
CA SER A 306 22.88 -13.32 4.29
C SER A 306 21.63 -13.56 5.16
N LEU A 307 21.82 -14.26 6.27
CA LEU A 307 20.76 -14.54 7.26
C LEU A 307 20.23 -13.28 7.94
N LYS A 308 21.02 -12.20 7.98
CA LYS A 308 20.58 -10.89 8.52
C LYS A 308 19.38 -10.35 7.75
N TYR A 309 19.42 -10.35 6.42
CA TYR A 309 18.31 -9.88 5.59
C TYR A 309 17.12 -10.86 5.63
N LEU A 310 17.39 -12.16 5.55
CA LEU A 310 16.31 -13.17 5.62
C LEU A 310 15.54 -13.10 6.94
N THR A 311 16.22 -12.90 8.06
CA THR A 311 15.58 -12.72 9.37
C THR A 311 14.71 -11.46 9.41
N ASN A 312 15.10 -10.38 8.71
CA ASN A 312 14.27 -9.19 8.56
C ASN A 312 13.03 -9.48 7.71
N PHE A 313 13.17 -10.17 6.58
CA PHE A 313 12.02 -10.56 5.74
C PHE A 313 11.03 -11.44 6.51
N CYS A 314 11.51 -12.31 7.39
CA CYS A 314 10.67 -13.17 8.23
C CYS A 314 9.73 -12.40 9.17
N LYS A 315 9.93 -11.09 9.39
CA LYS A 315 8.96 -10.26 10.14
C LYS A 315 7.62 -10.12 9.42
N ALA A 316 7.60 -10.33 8.11
CA ALA A 316 6.39 -10.38 7.30
C ALA A 316 5.56 -11.67 7.50
N SER A 317 6.06 -12.67 8.24
CA SER A 317 5.33 -13.94 8.48
C SER A 317 3.99 -13.75 9.19
N GLY A 318 3.75 -12.61 9.83
CA GLY A 318 2.44 -12.27 10.39
C GLY A 318 1.39 -11.84 9.35
N LEU A 319 1.79 -11.63 8.09
CA LEU A 319 0.93 -11.17 7.00
C LEU A 319 0.30 -12.32 6.20
N SER A 320 1.00 -13.45 6.11
CA SER A 320 0.61 -14.61 5.31
C SER A 320 1.06 -15.89 5.99
N ASP A 321 0.21 -16.93 5.95
CA ASP A 321 0.53 -18.24 6.55
C ASP A 321 1.60 -18.99 5.74
N SER A 322 1.74 -18.66 4.45
CA SER A 322 2.71 -19.25 3.52
C SER A 322 3.68 -18.20 2.98
N VAL A 323 4.91 -18.61 2.69
CA VAL A 323 5.93 -17.83 1.99
C VAL A 323 6.34 -18.55 0.72
N LYS A 324 6.56 -17.79 -0.35
CA LYS A 324 7.05 -18.28 -1.63
C LYS A 324 8.48 -17.79 -1.86
N LEU A 325 9.40 -18.73 -2.07
CA LEU A 325 10.81 -18.48 -2.38
C LEU A 325 11.06 -18.83 -3.84
N CYS A 326 11.55 -17.88 -4.64
CA CYS A 326 11.93 -18.14 -6.03
C CYS A 326 13.42 -17.92 -6.22
N LEU A 327 14.12 -18.94 -6.70
CA LEU A 327 15.58 -18.98 -6.85
C LEU A 327 15.97 -19.22 -8.30
N SER A 328 17.03 -18.54 -8.74
CA SER A 328 17.74 -18.81 -9.98
C SER A 328 19.13 -18.18 -9.90
N SER A 329 20.12 -18.77 -10.57
CA SER A 329 21.54 -18.40 -10.41
C SER A 329 21.88 -17.00 -10.90
N GLU A 330 21.10 -16.44 -11.81
CA GLU A 330 21.37 -15.14 -12.45
C GLU A 330 20.50 -13.99 -11.91
N VAL A 331 19.56 -14.28 -11.02
CA VAL A 331 18.60 -13.30 -10.50
C VAL A 331 18.57 -13.31 -8.97
N PRO A 332 18.23 -12.17 -8.33
CA PRO A 332 18.06 -12.13 -6.88
C PRO A 332 17.01 -13.12 -6.39
N LEU A 333 17.19 -13.63 -5.17
CA LEU A 333 16.18 -14.41 -4.47
C LEU A 333 14.93 -13.54 -4.27
N LEU A 334 13.78 -14.04 -4.73
CA LEU A 334 12.48 -13.45 -4.45
C LEU A 334 11.84 -14.17 -3.26
N VAL A 335 11.50 -13.41 -2.21
CA VAL A 335 10.69 -13.85 -1.08
C VAL A 335 9.36 -13.11 -1.12
N GLU A 336 8.29 -13.84 -1.43
CA GLU A 336 6.94 -13.27 -1.57
C GLU A 336 6.02 -13.73 -0.43
N TYR A 337 5.36 -12.77 0.19
CA TYR A 337 4.24 -12.96 1.10
C TYR A 337 2.96 -12.47 0.41
N GLY A 338 2.07 -13.42 0.11
CA GLY A 338 0.78 -13.12 -0.50
C GLY A 338 -0.18 -12.48 0.50
N LEU A 339 -0.80 -11.38 0.10
CA LEU A 339 -1.84 -10.68 0.88
C LEU A 339 -3.21 -10.90 0.20
N GLN A 340 -4.27 -10.42 0.85
CA GLN A 340 -5.62 -10.48 0.29
C GLN A 340 -5.73 -9.67 -1.01
N ASN A 341 -6.72 -10.01 -1.84
CA ASN A 341 -7.07 -9.30 -3.08
C ASN A 341 -5.90 -9.15 -4.06
N ASN A 342 -5.07 -10.20 -4.21
CA ASN A 342 -3.91 -10.22 -5.10
C ASN A 342 -2.89 -9.09 -4.82
N SER A 343 -2.88 -8.59 -3.59
CA SER A 343 -1.84 -7.72 -3.04
C SER A 343 -0.66 -8.56 -2.58
N TYR A 344 0.54 -7.97 -2.51
CA TYR A 344 1.73 -8.71 -2.13
C TYR A 344 2.77 -7.84 -1.43
N LEU A 345 3.62 -8.51 -0.66
CA LEU A 345 4.88 -7.96 -0.16
C LEU A 345 6.02 -8.86 -0.64
N ARG A 346 6.86 -8.31 -1.51
CA ARG A 346 8.00 -9.00 -2.14
C ARG A 346 9.30 -8.40 -1.65
N PHE A 347 10.24 -9.27 -1.34
CA PHE A 347 11.61 -8.91 -1.05
C PHE A 347 12.53 -9.56 -2.07
N TYR A 348 13.49 -8.80 -2.58
CA TYR A 348 14.54 -9.27 -3.47
C TYR A 348 15.86 -9.17 -2.72
N LEU A 349 16.66 -10.23 -2.78
CA LEU A 349 17.96 -10.28 -2.12
C LEU A 349 19.01 -10.84 -3.06
N ALA A 350 20.05 -10.05 -3.31
CA ALA A 350 21.18 -10.51 -4.10
C ALA A 350 21.91 -11.66 -3.38
N PRO A 351 22.32 -12.73 -4.09
CA PRO A 351 23.13 -13.78 -3.51
C PRO A 351 24.50 -13.23 -3.12
N LYS A 352 25.10 -13.82 -2.07
CA LYS A 352 26.52 -13.68 -1.83
C LYS A 352 27.24 -14.45 -2.91
N ILE A 353 28.03 -13.74 -3.71
CA ILE A 353 29.00 -14.36 -4.60
C ILE A 353 30.01 -15.04 -3.68
N GLY A 354 30.08 -16.37 -3.73
CA GLY A 354 31.19 -17.07 -3.10
C GLY A 354 32.47 -16.68 -3.84
N ASP A 355 33.59 -16.54 -3.13
CA ASP A 355 34.89 -16.51 -3.80
C ASP A 355 35.01 -17.85 -4.55
N GLU A 356 34.70 -17.85 -5.85
CA GLU A 356 35.07 -18.96 -6.73
C GLU A 356 36.60 -18.98 -6.76
N GLU A 357 37.20 -19.91 -6.02
CA GLU A 357 38.61 -20.30 -6.21
C GLU A 357 38.83 -20.94 -7.59
#